data_AF-A0A4R5AXC2-F1
#
_entry.id   AF-A0A4R5AXC2-F1
#
_cell.length_a   1.000
_cell.length_b   1.000
_cell.length_c   1.000
_cell.angle_alpha   90.00
_cell.angle_beta   90.00
_cell.angle_gamma   90.00
#
_symmetry.space_group_name_H-M   'P 1'
#
loop_
_entity.id
_entity.type
_entity.pdbx_description
1 polymer ?
#
loop_
_entity_poly.entity_id
_entity_poly.type
_entity_poly.pdbx_seq_one_letter_code
_entity_poly.pdbx_strand_id
1 'polypeptide(L)'
;MKKSFHLLLLVFSSCLFAQGKPVETVYFEFDKFTLYENQIKTIVDFIKNADTTKFESIQIYGYCDDRGDNEYNYTLSKNRVKTVQNILVSNGFNQNKIVIVEGKGRVILKNDAVEGLSETRSKNRRVDLFLVKKNSFGNGIYNSFQDNHKVGDRIYLEKILFPLGSSKLTEKSKQELDKIVVLLQKQKSLEFEIKGHVCCTPSYYDDAIDKDSRERKLSVNRAKNTYKYLVSKGISSLRMKYVGCGNKFPSGLGEELDRRVEFLITKL
;
A
#
# COMPACT_ATOMS: atom_id res chain seq x y z
N MET A 1 10.72 -48.01 -35.97
CA MET A 1 10.78 -46.53 -35.98
C MET A 1 9.36 -45.96 -35.86
N LYS A 2 8.94 -45.54 -34.66
CA LYS A 2 7.74 -44.71 -34.48
C LYS A 2 8.16 -43.48 -33.67
N LYS A 3 8.11 -42.31 -34.31
CA LYS A 3 8.57 -41.03 -33.78
C LYS A 3 7.58 -40.55 -32.71
N SER A 4 8.08 -40.29 -31.50
CA SER A 4 7.32 -39.65 -30.43
C SER A 4 7.21 -38.15 -30.74
N PHE A 5 5.98 -37.65 -30.83
CA PHE A 5 5.69 -36.22 -31.01
C PHE A 5 5.51 -35.63 -29.60
N HIS A 6 6.51 -34.93 -29.08
CA HIS A 6 6.35 -34.16 -27.85
C HIS A 6 5.65 -32.85 -28.16
N LEU A 7 4.35 -32.78 -27.83
CA LEU A 7 3.60 -31.54 -27.79
C LEU A 7 4.06 -30.75 -26.54
N LEU A 8 4.96 -29.78 -26.76
CA LEU A 8 5.39 -28.85 -25.72
C LEU A 8 4.23 -27.87 -25.46
N LEU A 9 3.45 -28.12 -24.40
CA LEU A 9 2.38 -27.23 -23.96
C LEU A 9 3.00 -25.99 -23.30
N LEU A 10 3.19 -24.92 -24.08
CA LEU A 10 3.54 -23.60 -23.58
C LEU A 10 2.36 -23.02 -22.79
N VAL A 11 2.35 -23.26 -21.47
CA VAL A 11 1.44 -22.58 -20.54
C VAL A 11 1.96 -21.15 -20.35
N PHE A 12 1.57 -20.25 -21.25
CA PHE A 12 1.62 -18.81 -20.99
C PHE A 12 0.62 -18.51 -19.88
N SER A 13 1.08 -18.54 -18.63
CA SER A 13 0.32 -18.03 -17.50
C SER A 13 0.31 -16.51 -17.60
N SER A 14 -0.64 -15.96 -18.35
CA SER A 14 -0.98 -14.55 -18.29
C SER A 14 -1.60 -14.28 -16.92
N CYS A 15 -0.82 -13.76 -15.98
CA CYS A 15 -1.34 -13.14 -14.77
C CYS A 15 -2.20 -11.93 -15.18
N LEU A 16 -3.49 -12.17 -15.38
CA LEU A 16 -4.49 -11.11 -15.42
C LEU A 16 -4.57 -10.52 -14.01
N PHE A 17 -3.85 -9.42 -13.78
CA PHE A 17 -4.06 -8.60 -12.59
C PHE A 17 -5.40 -7.88 -12.76
N ALA A 18 -6.47 -8.47 -12.24
CA ALA A 18 -7.71 -7.73 -12.02
C ALA A 18 -7.44 -6.73 -10.88
N GLN A 19 -7.21 -5.46 -11.21
CA GLN A 19 -7.30 -4.39 -10.23
C GLN A 19 -8.72 -4.42 -9.66
N GLY A 20 -8.85 -4.59 -8.34
CA GLY A 20 -10.14 -4.65 -7.68
C GLY A 20 -10.99 -3.43 -8.04
N LYS A 21 -12.31 -3.57 -8.08
CA LYS A 21 -13.21 -2.43 -8.30
C LYS A 21 -13.33 -1.62 -7.00
N PRO A 22 -13.40 -0.27 -7.07
CA PRO A 22 -13.72 0.52 -5.90
C PRO A 22 -15.08 0.11 -5.35
N VAL A 23 -15.19 0.12 -4.02
CA VAL A 23 -16.47 -0.11 -3.34
C VAL A 23 -17.34 1.15 -3.34
N GLU A 24 -16.70 2.30 -3.45
CA GLU A 24 -17.33 3.61 -3.50
C GLU A 24 -16.41 4.59 -4.22
N THR A 25 -17.00 5.51 -4.99
CA THR A 25 -16.26 6.54 -5.72
C THR A 25 -16.90 7.89 -5.47
N VAL A 26 -16.09 8.84 -5.02
CA VAL A 26 -16.49 10.22 -4.71
C VAL A 26 -15.97 11.15 -5.80
N TYR A 27 -16.81 11.99 -6.38
CA TYR A 27 -16.46 12.89 -7.47
C TYR A 27 -16.26 14.32 -7.02
N PHE A 28 -15.37 15.04 -7.72
CA PHE A 28 -15.01 16.42 -7.42
C PHE A 28 -15.22 17.31 -8.64
N GLU A 29 -15.62 18.54 -8.35
CA GLU A 29 -15.64 19.61 -9.33
C GLU A 29 -14.21 19.96 -9.82
N PHE A 30 -14.15 20.64 -10.96
CA PHE A 30 -12.89 21.10 -11.53
C PHE A 30 -12.15 22.01 -10.54
N ASP A 31 -10.85 21.73 -10.32
CA ASP A 31 -10.00 22.50 -9.40
C ASP A 31 -10.59 22.62 -7.97
N LYS A 32 -11.31 21.59 -7.51
CA LYS A 32 -11.83 21.55 -6.13
C LYS A 32 -11.37 20.30 -5.39
N PHE A 33 -11.14 20.49 -4.09
CA PHE A 33 -10.99 19.42 -3.10
C PHE A 33 -12.06 19.50 -2.00
N THR A 34 -12.97 20.45 -2.08
CA THR A 34 -14.20 20.50 -1.28
C THR A 34 -15.28 19.65 -1.95
N LEU A 35 -16.14 19.03 -1.15
CA LEU A 35 -17.26 18.22 -1.62
C LEU A 35 -18.57 18.97 -1.47
N TYR A 36 -19.50 18.70 -2.37
CA TYR A 36 -20.88 19.15 -2.32
C TYR A 36 -21.74 18.09 -1.59
N GLU A 37 -22.88 18.52 -1.05
CA GLU A 37 -23.65 17.76 -0.06
C GLU A 37 -23.99 16.32 -0.45
N ASN A 38 -24.34 16.07 -1.71
CA ASN A 38 -24.65 14.72 -2.17
C ASN A 38 -23.43 13.76 -2.13
N GLN A 39 -22.21 14.25 -2.37
CA GLN A 39 -20.98 13.45 -2.31
C GLN A 39 -20.59 13.18 -0.85
N ILE A 40 -20.82 14.15 0.04
CA ILE A 40 -20.69 13.93 1.48
C ILE A 40 -21.68 12.84 1.91
N LYS A 41 -22.93 12.92 1.47
CA LYS A 41 -23.95 11.91 1.74
C LYS A 41 -23.54 10.53 1.25
N THR A 42 -22.95 10.40 0.06
CA THR A 42 -22.41 9.12 -0.44
C THR A 42 -21.40 8.51 0.53
N ILE A 43 -20.46 9.30 1.05
CA ILE A 43 -19.47 8.82 2.03
C ILE A 43 -20.15 8.41 3.34
N VAL A 44 -21.09 9.20 3.84
CA VAL A 44 -21.81 8.93 5.09
C VAL A 44 -22.66 7.67 4.98
N ASP A 45 -23.37 7.48 3.87
CA ASP A 45 -24.17 6.29 3.61
C ASP A 45 -23.28 5.05 3.48
N PHE A 46 -22.12 5.17 2.84
CA PHE A 46 -21.11 4.11 2.83
C PHE A 46 -20.71 3.70 4.26
N ILE A 47 -20.38 4.65 5.14
CA ILE A 47 -19.99 4.33 6.53
C ILE A 47 -21.11 3.62 7.29
N LYS A 48 -22.36 4.11 7.17
CA LYS A 48 -23.52 3.53 7.86
C LYS A 48 -23.80 2.09 7.44
N ASN A 49 -23.61 1.80 6.15
CA ASN A 49 -23.89 0.48 5.58
C ASN A 49 -22.67 -0.46 5.59
N ALA A 50 -21.47 0.07 5.87
CA ALA A 50 -20.24 -0.71 5.90
C ALA A 50 -20.20 -1.64 7.13
N ASP A 51 -20.31 -2.94 6.88
CA ASP A 51 -20.07 -3.95 7.91
C ASP A 51 -18.56 -4.08 8.18
N THR A 52 -18.09 -3.32 9.17
CA THR A 52 -16.66 -3.27 9.53
C THR A 52 -16.07 -4.60 10.00
N THR A 53 -16.89 -5.63 10.24
CA THR A 53 -16.40 -6.97 10.59
C THR A 53 -15.89 -7.75 9.37
N LYS A 54 -16.36 -7.39 8.16
CA LYS A 54 -16.06 -8.09 6.90
C LYS A 54 -14.80 -7.59 6.20
N PHE A 55 -14.25 -6.46 6.63
CA PHE A 55 -13.04 -5.88 6.06
C PHE A 55 -12.03 -5.50 7.13
N GLU A 56 -10.76 -5.68 6.78
CA GLU A 56 -9.63 -5.36 7.63
C GLU A 56 -9.35 -3.86 7.60
N SER A 57 -9.35 -3.28 6.39
CA SER A 57 -8.97 -1.90 6.18
C SER A 57 -9.62 -1.25 4.95
N ILE A 58 -9.44 0.06 4.83
CA ILE A 58 -9.83 0.88 3.68
C ILE A 58 -8.60 1.56 3.11
N GLN A 59 -8.52 1.54 1.78
CA GLN A 59 -7.56 2.30 0.99
C GLN A 59 -8.29 3.42 0.23
N ILE A 60 -7.67 4.59 0.17
CA ILE A 60 -8.25 5.81 -0.41
C ILE A 60 -7.26 6.35 -1.45
N TYR A 61 -7.69 6.40 -2.71
CA TYR A 61 -6.86 6.89 -3.81
C TYR A 61 -7.53 8.05 -4.52
N GLY A 62 -6.84 9.18 -4.62
CA GLY A 62 -7.36 10.40 -5.24
C GLY A 62 -6.74 10.67 -6.59
N TYR A 63 -7.53 11.19 -7.51
CA TYR A 63 -7.14 11.42 -8.89
C TYR A 63 -7.55 12.82 -9.34
N CYS A 64 -6.85 13.31 -10.36
CA CYS A 64 -7.19 14.52 -11.08
C CYS A 64 -7.38 14.19 -12.57
N ASP A 65 -8.02 15.11 -13.30
CA ASP A 65 -8.05 15.01 -14.75
C ASP A 65 -6.68 15.37 -15.36
N ASP A 66 -6.55 15.28 -16.68
CA ASP A 66 -5.29 15.41 -17.42
C ASP A 66 -4.68 16.82 -17.41
N ARG A 67 -5.43 17.84 -16.95
CA ARG A 67 -5.07 19.25 -17.04
C ARG A 67 -4.25 19.73 -15.85
N GLY A 68 -3.38 20.71 -16.08
CA GLY A 68 -2.46 21.24 -15.07
C GLY A 68 -1.15 20.45 -15.01
N ASP A 69 -0.15 20.99 -14.31
CA ASP A 69 1.15 20.34 -14.18
C ASP A 69 1.11 19.15 -13.19
N ASN A 70 2.16 18.34 -13.21
CA ASN A 70 2.25 17.13 -12.40
C ASN A 70 2.24 17.42 -10.89
N GLU A 71 2.97 18.45 -10.45
CA GLU A 71 3.16 18.76 -9.02
C GLU A 71 1.88 19.30 -8.40
N TYR A 72 1.22 20.20 -9.13
CA TYR A 72 -0.08 20.75 -8.80
C TYR A 72 -1.13 19.63 -8.68
N ASN A 73 -1.24 18.74 -9.68
CA ASN A 73 -2.22 17.65 -9.64
C ASN A 73 -1.93 16.64 -8.52
N TYR A 74 -0.66 16.37 -8.25
CA TYR A 74 -0.26 15.54 -7.12
C TYR A 74 -0.68 16.17 -5.78
N THR A 75 -0.55 17.48 -5.64
CA THR A 75 -1.01 18.22 -4.45
C THR A 75 -2.54 18.25 -4.34
N LEU A 76 -3.24 18.53 -5.45
CA LEU A 76 -4.71 18.57 -5.48
C LEU A 76 -5.32 17.20 -5.15
N SER A 77 -4.82 16.12 -5.74
CA SER A 77 -5.26 14.76 -5.43
C SER A 77 -4.99 14.36 -3.98
N LYS A 78 -3.86 14.80 -3.37
CA LYS A 78 -3.58 14.63 -1.94
C LYS A 78 -4.58 15.38 -1.05
N ASN A 79 -4.97 16.59 -1.43
CA ASN A 79 -5.99 17.34 -0.69
C ASN A 79 -7.37 16.67 -0.78
N ARG A 80 -7.74 16.13 -1.95
CA ARG A 80 -9.00 15.38 -2.14
C ARG A 80 -9.10 14.15 -1.23
N VAL A 81 -8.07 13.32 -1.17
CA VAL A 81 -8.08 12.14 -0.27
C VAL A 81 -8.13 12.55 1.19
N LYS A 82 -7.48 13.67 1.57
CA LYS A 82 -7.54 14.20 2.94
C LYS A 82 -8.95 14.68 3.30
N THR A 83 -9.65 15.33 2.38
CA THR A 83 -11.07 15.71 2.58
C THR A 83 -11.92 14.48 2.86
N VAL A 84 -11.81 13.43 2.03
CA VAL A 84 -12.57 12.17 2.22
C VAL A 84 -12.19 11.48 3.52
N GLN A 85 -10.90 11.39 3.84
CA GLN A 85 -10.42 10.82 5.11
C GLN A 85 -11.02 11.55 6.31
N ASN A 86 -11.00 12.89 6.30
CA ASN A 86 -11.55 13.68 7.39
C ASN A 86 -13.05 13.42 7.59
N ILE A 87 -13.81 13.32 6.50
CA ILE A 87 -15.25 13.01 6.54
C ILE A 87 -15.49 11.60 7.10
N LEU A 88 -14.70 10.60 6.67
CA LEU A 88 -14.79 9.25 7.22
C LEU A 88 -14.60 9.25 8.73
N VAL A 89 -13.53 9.89 9.22
CA VAL A 89 -13.18 9.92 10.65
C VAL A 89 -14.21 10.72 11.46
N SER A 90 -14.64 11.89 10.97
CA SER A 90 -15.61 12.73 11.68
C SER A 90 -16.99 12.07 11.78
N ASN A 91 -17.31 11.13 10.89
CA ASN A 91 -18.52 10.33 10.92
C ASN A 91 -18.33 8.96 11.61
N GLY A 92 -17.27 8.80 12.40
CA GLY A 92 -17.08 7.65 13.30
C GLY A 92 -16.33 6.47 12.69
N PHE A 93 -15.79 6.59 11.47
CA PHE A 93 -14.95 5.53 10.92
C PHE A 93 -13.63 5.43 11.70
N ASN A 94 -13.21 4.21 12.06
CA ASN A 94 -11.99 3.99 12.82
C ASN A 94 -10.75 4.34 11.98
N GLN A 95 -10.06 5.43 12.34
CA GLN A 95 -8.83 5.90 11.70
C GLN A 95 -7.76 4.81 11.56
N ASN A 96 -7.68 3.85 12.51
CA ASN A 96 -6.70 2.77 12.43
C ASN A 96 -6.96 1.82 11.25
N LYS A 97 -8.20 1.69 10.80
CA LYS A 97 -8.59 0.91 9.62
C LYS A 97 -8.38 1.66 8.30
N ILE A 98 -8.07 2.96 8.31
CA ILE A 98 -7.62 3.68 7.12
C ILE A 98 -6.11 3.47 7.00
N VAL A 99 -5.69 2.76 5.96
CA VAL A 99 -4.30 2.28 5.85
C VAL A 99 -3.53 2.91 4.69
N ILE A 100 -4.22 3.25 3.59
CA ILE A 100 -3.63 3.99 2.46
C ILE A 100 -4.45 5.23 2.17
N VAL A 101 -3.77 6.36 2.04
CA VAL A 101 -4.35 7.66 1.69
C VAL A 101 -3.39 8.34 0.72
N GLU A 102 -3.62 8.14 -0.57
CA GLU A 102 -2.65 8.50 -1.60
C GLU A 102 -3.29 9.35 -2.72
N GLY A 103 -2.73 10.54 -2.96
CA GLY A 103 -3.01 11.29 -4.17
C GLY A 103 -2.18 10.77 -5.33
N LYS A 104 -2.82 10.30 -6.39
CA LYS A 104 -2.19 9.72 -7.59
C LYS A 104 -1.86 10.75 -8.67
N GLY A 105 -2.26 12.01 -8.49
CA GLY A 105 -2.08 13.04 -9.50
C GLY A 105 -3.03 12.89 -10.68
N ARG A 106 -2.59 13.36 -11.85
CA ARG A 106 -3.42 13.39 -13.07
C ARG A 106 -3.54 12.01 -13.72
N VAL A 107 -4.72 11.74 -14.26
CA VAL A 107 -4.99 10.58 -15.11
C VAL A 107 -4.79 10.99 -16.57
N ILE A 108 -3.82 10.37 -17.22
CA ILE A 108 -3.54 10.62 -18.65
C ILE A 108 -4.63 9.96 -19.50
N LEU A 109 -5.19 10.73 -20.43
CA LEU A 109 -6.19 10.24 -21.38
C LEU A 109 -5.51 9.43 -22.49
N LYS A 110 -6.23 8.44 -23.02
CA LYS A 110 -5.80 7.72 -24.22
C LYS A 110 -6.01 8.62 -25.45
N ASN A 111 -5.13 8.49 -26.46
CA ASN A 111 -5.08 9.39 -27.62
C ASN A 111 -6.39 9.50 -28.41
N ASP A 112 -7.29 8.52 -28.31
CA ASP A 112 -8.55 8.47 -29.05
C ASP A 112 -9.75 9.08 -28.27
N ALA A 113 -9.52 9.66 -27.08
CA ALA A 113 -10.56 10.17 -26.17
C ALA A 113 -11.11 11.55 -26.56
N VAL A 114 -11.40 11.79 -27.85
CA VAL A 114 -11.93 13.07 -28.34
C VAL A 114 -13.43 13.17 -28.04
N GLU A 115 -14.17 12.08 -28.17
CA GLU A 115 -15.59 12.02 -27.84
C GLU A 115 -15.80 11.82 -26.33
N GLY A 116 -16.69 12.61 -25.72
CA GLY A 116 -16.95 12.52 -24.27
C GLY A 116 -15.80 12.99 -23.38
N LEU A 117 -14.89 13.82 -23.90
CA LEU A 117 -13.72 14.33 -23.17
C LEU A 117 -14.08 15.00 -21.84
N SER A 118 -15.09 15.87 -21.86
CA SER A 118 -15.56 16.56 -20.64
C SER A 118 -16.06 15.58 -19.59
N GLU A 119 -16.84 14.58 -20.00
CA GLU A 119 -17.36 13.56 -19.09
C GLU A 119 -16.25 12.67 -18.55
N THR A 120 -15.31 12.26 -19.39
CA THR A 120 -14.13 11.48 -18.98
C THR A 120 -13.30 12.23 -17.94
N ARG A 121 -13.08 13.53 -18.14
CA ARG A 121 -12.41 14.39 -17.17
C ARG A 121 -13.19 14.45 -15.86
N SER A 122 -14.50 14.60 -15.90
CA SER A 122 -15.35 14.59 -14.70
C SER A 122 -15.25 13.27 -13.94
N LYS A 123 -15.21 12.14 -14.65
CA LYS A 123 -14.99 10.81 -14.04
C LYS A 123 -13.56 10.61 -13.50
N ASN A 124 -12.57 11.36 -14.00
CA ASN A 124 -11.20 11.32 -13.50
C ASN A 124 -10.96 12.19 -12.26
N ARG A 125 -11.78 13.21 -12.03
CA ARG A 125 -11.77 14.00 -10.79
C ARG A 125 -12.49 13.24 -9.69
N ARG A 126 -11.81 12.27 -9.10
CA ARG A 126 -12.43 11.36 -8.13
C ARG A 126 -11.51 10.94 -7.00
N VAL A 127 -12.11 10.38 -5.96
CA VAL A 127 -11.48 9.58 -4.93
C VAL A 127 -12.16 8.22 -4.88
N ASP A 128 -11.38 7.17 -5.04
CA ASP A 128 -11.83 5.78 -5.00
C ASP A 128 -11.53 5.18 -3.63
N LEU A 129 -12.54 4.53 -3.03
CA LEU A 129 -12.42 3.79 -1.79
C LEU A 129 -12.39 2.29 -2.11
N PHE A 130 -11.42 1.58 -1.55
CA PHE A 130 -11.32 0.13 -1.67
C PHE A 130 -11.41 -0.50 -0.29
N LEU A 131 -12.32 -1.46 -0.11
CA LEU A 131 -12.32 -2.33 1.05
C LEU A 131 -11.30 -3.42 0.84
N VAL A 132 -10.36 -3.52 1.77
CA VAL A 132 -9.52 -4.72 1.92
C VAL A 132 -10.33 -5.68 2.78
N LYS A 133 -11.00 -6.65 2.15
CA LYS A 133 -11.67 -7.75 2.87
C LYS A 133 -10.75 -8.34 3.92
N LYS A 134 -11.33 -8.83 5.00
CA LYS A 134 -10.57 -9.59 5.99
C LYS A 134 -9.93 -10.80 5.30
N ASN A 135 -8.63 -11.00 5.49
CA ASN A 135 -7.83 -12.04 4.80
C ASN A 135 -7.73 -11.88 3.26
N SER A 136 -7.93 -10.68 2.69
CA SER A 136 -7.87 -10.41 1.23
C SER A 136 -6.58 -10.83 0.55
N PHE A 137 -5.48 -10.77 1.31
CA PHE A 137 -4.16 -11.11 0.80
C PHE A 137 -3.92 -12.63 0.74
N GLY A 138 -4.91 -13.44 1.13
CA GLY A 138 -4.80 -14.88 1.31
C GLY A 138 -4.63 -15.27 2.78
N ASN A 139 -4.76 -16.56 3.07
CA ASN A 139 -4.50 -17.09 4.40
C ASN A 139 -3.05 -16.78 4.81
N GLY A 140 -2.85 -16.27 6.03
CA GLY A 140 -1.52 -15.98 6.56
C GLY A 140 -0.93 -14.64 6.14
N ILE A 141 -1.74 -13.67 5.68
CA ILE A 141 -1.25 -12.32 5.36
C ILE A 141 -2.07 -11.24 6.09
N TYR A 142 -1.38 -10.35 6.80
CA TYR A 142 -1.91 -9.37 7.74
C TYR A 142 -1.31 -7.97 7.51
N ASN A 143 -1.96 -6.92 7.99
CA ASN A 143 -1.45 -5.54 7.97
C ASN A 143 -0.95 -5.06 9.35
N SER A 144 -1.09 -5.90 10.37
CA SER A 144 -0.81 -5.61 11.77
C SER A 144 -0.56 -6.89 12.55
N PHE A 145 0.11 -6.77 13.70
CA PHE A 145 0.31 -7.87 14.63
C PHE A 145 -0.99 -8.20 15.38
N GLN A 146 -1.25 -9.50 15.55
CA GLN A 146 -2.41 -10.09 16.20
C GLN A 146 -1.94 -11.11 17.25
N ASP A 147 -2.83 -11.48 18.18
CA ASP A 147 -2.46 -12.38 19.28
C ASP A 147 -2.13 -13.81 18.79
N ASN A 148 -2.76 -14.28 17.70
CA ASN A 148 -2.72 -15.68 17.26
C ASN A 148 -2.11 -15.85 15.86
N HIS A 149 -0.85 -15.44 15.69
CA HIS A 149 -0.11 -15.71 14.45
C HIS A 149 0.29 -17.18 14.30
N LYS A 150 0.56 -17.59 13.06
CA LYS A 150 1.14 -18.88 12.67
C LYS A 150 2.50 -18.67 12.00
N VAL A 151 3.35 -19.69 12.08
CA VAL A 151 4.59 -19.70 11.29
C VAL A 151 4.24 -19.62 9.82
N GLY A 152 4.92 -18.74 9.08
CA GLY A 152 4.64 -18.43 7.68
C GLY A 152 3.77 -17.19 7.48
N ASP A 153 3.15 -16.66 8.54
CA ASP A 153 2.35 -15.44 8.45
C ASP A 153 3.21 -14.25 8.01
N ARG A 154 2.68 -13.42 7.10
CA ARG A 154 3.32 -12.19 6.64
C ARG A 154 2.53 -10.99 7.14
N ILE A 155 3.22 -10.02 7.72
CA ILE A 155 2.65 -8.82 8.29
C ILE A 155 3.21 -7.62 7.52
N TYR A 156 2.38 -7.02 6.68
CA TYR A 156 2.71 -5.90 5.83
C TYR A 156 2.53 -4.61 6.61
N LEU A 157 3.63 -3.88 6.85
CA LEU A 157 3.59 -2.69 7.67
C LEU A 157 3.40 -1.45 6.80
N GLU A 158 2.16 -1.26 6.32
CA GLU A 158 1.80 -0.22 5.34
C GLU A 158 2.12 1.21 5.82
N LYS A 159 2.17 1.43 7.15
CA LYS A 159 2.47 2.73 7.76
C LYS A 159 3.96 2.96 8.05
N ILE A 160 4.82 1.99 7.73
CA ILE A 160 6.28 2.12 7.87
C ILE A 160 6.85 2.61 6.54
N LEU A 161 6.74 3.93 6.39
CA LEU A 161 7.10 4.66 5.19
C LEU A 161 8.56 5.10 5.21
N PHE A 162 9.16 5.09 4.03
CA PHE A 162 10.49 5.63 3.78
C PHE A 162 10.38 6.78 2.78
N PRO A 163 11.16 7.86 2.95
CA PRO A 163 11.27 8.87 1.90
C PRO A 163 11.73 8.22 0.58
N LEU A 164 11.34 8.82 -0.55
CA LEU A 164 11.69 8.30 -1.87
C LEU A 164 13.20 8.11 -2.00
N GLY A 165 13.62 6.89 -2.38
CA GLY A 165 15.03 6.53 -2.54
C GLY A 165 15.84 6.45 -1.24
N SER A 166 15.24 6.61 -0.06
CA SER A 166 15.95 6.57 1.23
C SER A 166 15.58 5.33 2.04
N SER A 167 16.53 4.87 2.87
CA SER A 167 16.31 3.84 3.88
C SER A 167 16.03 4.40 5.27
N LYS A 168 15.99 5.72 5.46
CA LYS A 168 15.76 6.35 6.75
C LYS A 168 14.29 6.29 7.16
N LEU A 169 14.05 5.86 8.40
CA LEU A 169 12.73 5.88 9.01
C LEU A 169 12.32 7.32 9.34
N THR A 170 11.13 7.71 8.90
CA THR A 170 10.53 9.00 9.30
C THR A 170 10.05 8.95 10.75
N GLU A 171 9.85 10.11 11.39
CA GLU A 171 9.30 10.16 12.75
C GLU A 171 7.91 9.50 12.85
N LYS A 172 7.05 9.68 11.84
CA LYS A 172 5.75 8.99 11.78
C LYS A 172 5.92 7.47 11.75
N SER A 173 6.89 6.97 10.99
CA SER A 173 7.16 5.53 10.92
C SER A 173 7.76 4.99 12.21
N LYS A 174 8.56 5.77 12.91
CA LYS A 174 9.02 5.43 14.26
C LYS A 174 7.85 5.31 15.24
N GLN A 175 6.90 6.24 15.23
CA GLN A 175 5.70 6.18 16.06
C GLN A 175 4.85 4.92 15.79
N GLU A 176 4.74 4.52 14.53
CA GLU A 176 4.04 3.27 14.18
C GLU A 176 4.84 2.02 14.59
N LEU A 177 6.18 2.03 14.46
CA LEU A 177 7.03 0.96 14.99
C LEU A 177 6.96 0.86 16.51
N ASP A 178 6.82 1.97 17.24
CA ASP A 178 6.67 1.95 18.69
C ASP A 178 5.40 1.21 19.13
N LYS A 179 4.29 1.31 18.38
CA LYS A 179 3.09 0.51 18.62
C LYS A 179 3.35 -0.98 18.44
N ILE A 180 4.14 -1.34 17.42
CA ILE A 180 4.53 -2.72 17.13
C ILE A 180 5.47 -3.26 18.21
N VAL A 181 6.40 -2.44 18.71
CA VAL A 181 7.31 -2.81 19.81
C VAL A 181 6.52 -3.27 21.04
N VAL A 182 5.45 -2.57 21.41
CA VAL A 182 4.60 -2.97 22.55
C VAL A 182 4.04 -4.39 22.36
N LEU A 183 3.63 -4.74 21.13
CA LEU A 183 3.11 -6.07 20.82
C LEU A 183 4.21 -7.13 20.85
N LEU A 184 5.37 -6.84 20.24
CA LEU A 184 6.53 -7.73 20.22
C LEU A 184 7.14 -7.99 21.61
N GLN A 185 7.02 -7.02 22.53
CA GLN A 185 7.44 -7.17 23.92
C GLN A 185 6.50 -8.10 24.71
N LYS A 186 5.20 -8.12 24.37
CA LYS A 186 4.24 -9.08 24.94
C LYS A 186 4.48 -10.49 24.40
N GLN A 187 4.69 -10.63 23.10
CA GLN A 187 4.91 -11.90 22.41
C GLN A 187 6.40 -12.29 22.41
N LYS A 188 6.97 -12.63 23.57
CA LYS A 188 8.44 -12.80 23.72
C LYS A 188 9.05 -13.98 22.94
N SER A 189 8.27 -14.99 22.61
CA SER A 189 8.71 -16.20 21.91
C SER A 189 8.67 -16.08 20.39
N LEU A 190 7.95 -15.09 19.86
CA LEU A 190 7.78 -14.87 18.43
C LEU A 190 9.11 -14.47 17.78
N GLU A 191 9.52 -15.21 16.76
CA GLU A 191 10.68 -14.89 15.91
C GLU A 191 10.21 -14.57 14.48
N PHE A 192 10.88 -13.63 13.82
CA PHE A 192 10.46 -13.15 12.50
C PHE A 192 11.60 -12.62 11.65
N GLU A 193 11.36 -12.57 10.34
CA GLU A 193 12.25 -12.00 9.33
C GLU A 193 11.67 -10.70 8.78
N ILE A 194 12.45 -9.63 8.82
CA ILE A 194 12.11 -8.32 8.31
C ILE A 194 12.53 -8.25 6.83
N LYS A 195 11.56 -8.13 5.94
CA LYS A 195 11.77 -8.12 4.49
C LYS A 195 11.54 -6.72 3.93
N GLY A 196 12.58 -6.13 3.36
CA GLY A 196 12.48 -4.81 2.72
C GLY A 196 12.24 -4.93 1.22
N HIS A 197 11.45 -4.02 0.67
CA HIS A 197 11.08 -3.98 -0.75
C HIS A 197 11.33 -2.59 -1.35
N VAL A 198 11.48 -2.56 -2.67
CA VAL A 198 11.58 -1.31 -3.44
C VAL A 198 10.62 -1.32 -4.62
N CYS A 199 10.06 -0.15 -4.92
CA CYS A 199 9.27 0.03 -6.14
C CYS A 199 10.17 0.34 -7.34
N CYS A 200 9.61 0.08 -8.53
CA CYS A 200 9.86 0.91 -9.70
C CYS A 200 11.31 0.90 -10.22
N THR A 201 12.06 -0.17 -9.91
CA THR A 201 13.40 -0.38 -10.47
C THR A 201 13.23 -1.15 -11.78
N PRO A 202 13.90 -0.76 -12.89
CA PRO A 202 13.86 -1.54 -14.12
C PRO A 202 14.20 -3.01 -13.88
N SER A 203 13.58 -3.92 -14.63
CA SER A 203 13.67 -5.38 -14.41
C SER A 203 15.09 -5.95 -14.48
N TYR A 204 16.03 -5.23 -15.09
CA TYR A 204 17.44 -5.62 -15.16
C TYR A 204 18.24 -5.30 -13.88
N TYR A 205 17.65 -4.58 -12.93
CA TYR A 205 18.24 -4.34 -11.60
C TYR A 205 17.42 -5.05 -10.53
N ASP A 206 18.12 -5.78 -9.65
CA ASP A 206 17.52 -6.51 -8.54
C ASP A 206 17.06 -5.59 -7.39
N ASP A 207 17.66 -4.40 -7.23
CA ASP A 207 17.37 -3.46 -6.15
C ASP A 207 17.60 -2.01 -6.61
N ALA A 208 17.06 -1.06 -5.86
CA ALA A 208 17.23 0.37 -6.07
C ALA A 208 18.48 0.90 -5.34
N ILE A 209 18.95 2.06 -5.81
CA ILE A 209 20.04 2.80 -5.15
C ILE A 209 19.47 3.51 -3.93
N ASP A 210 20.11 3.31 -2.78
CA ASP A 210 19.82 4.05 -1.57
C ASP A 210 20.56 5.38 -1.60
N LYS A 211 19.81 6.49 -1.54
CA LYS A 211 20.34 7.85 -1.55
C LYS A 211 21.33 8.09 -0.40
N ASP A 212 21.13 7.42 0.74
CA ASP A 212 21.94 7.64 1.93
C ASP A 212 23.30 6.94 1.86
N SER A 213 23.31 5.66 1.45
CA SER A 213 24.56 4.89 1.33
C SER A 213 25.21 4.97 -0.06
N ARG A 214 24.46 5.42 -1.07
CA ARG A 214 24.83 5.40 -2.50
C ARG A 214 25.07 4.01 -3.08
N GLU A 215 24.62 2.96 -2.37
CA GLU A 215 24.71 1.58 -2.83
C GLU A 215 23.38 1.08 -3.40
N ARG A 216 23.43 0.12 -4.33
CA ARG A 216 22.25 -0.59 -4.85
C ARG A 216 21.75 -1.67 -3.86
N LYS A 217 21.34 -1.21 -2.69
CA LYS A 217 20.89 -2.04 -1.55
C LYS A 217 19.75 -1.38 -0.78
N LEU A 218 18.91 -0.59 -1.45
CA LEU A 218 17.85 0.15 -0.78
C LEU A 218 16.88 -0.76 -0.03
N SER A 219 16.46 -1.88 -0.63
CA SER A 219 15.58 -2.84 0.02
C SER A 219 16.22 -3.45 1.28
N VAL A 220 17.51 -3.81 1.20
CA VAL A 220 18.29 -4.35 2.33
C VAL A 220 18.43 -3.31 3.43
N ASN A 221 18.77 -2.08 3.08
CA ASN A 221 19.02 -1.01 4.05
C ASN A 221 17.74 -0.60 4.77
N ARG A 222 16.57 -0.62 4.09
CA ARG A 222 15.27 -0.42 4.73
C ARG A 222 15.01 -1.49 5.79
N ALA A 223 15.18 -2.76 5.44
CA ALA A 223 15.01 -3.87 6.37
C ALA A 223 15.98 -3.75 7.57
N LYS A 224 17.25 -3.43 7.28
CA LYS A 224 18.30 -3.26 8.28
C LYS A 224 18.04 -2.09 9.24
N ASN A 225 17.52 -0.97 8.74
CA ASN A 225 17.21 0.18 9.58
C ASN A 225 16.00 -0.09 10.49
N THR A 226 14.98 -0.79 9.99
CA THR A 226 13.87 -1.28 10.82
C THR A 226 14.37 -2.24 11.90
N TYR A 227 15.23 -3.20 11.54
CA TYR A 227 15.88 -4.12 12.48
C TYR A 227 16.63 -3.36 13.59
N LYS A 228 17.50 -2.42 13.22
CA LYS A 228 18.27 -1.61 14.17
C LYS A 228 17.38 -0.81 15.10
N TYR A 229 16.29 -0.25 14.56
CA TYR A 229 15.33 0.48 15.36
C TYR A 229 14.67 -0.42 16.42
N LEU A 230 14.20 -1.61 16.05
CA LEU A 230 13.60 -2.55 17.00
C LEU A 230 14.59 -3.02 18.07
N VAL A 231 15.85 -3.28 17.70
CA VAL A 231 16.92 -3.58 18.66
C VAL A 231 17.11 -2.42 19.64
N SER A 232 17.14 -1.18 19.15
CA SER A 232 17.26 0.01 20.01
C SER A 232 16.08 0.19 20.97
N LYS A 233 14.94 -0.43 20.67
CA LYS A 233 13.72 -0.45 21.50
C LYS A 233 13.61 -1.70 22.40
N GLY A 234 14.69 -2.49 22.48
CA GLY A 234 14.80 -3.64 23.38
C GLY A 234 14.24 -4.95 22.84
N ILE A 235 13.91 -5.03 21.55
CA ILE A 235 13.58 -6.32 20.92
C ILE A 235 14.87 -7.09 20.67
N SER A 236 14.96 -8.31 21.21
CA SER A 236 16.18 -9.14 21.10
C SER A 236 16.56 -9.37 19.63
N SER A 237 17.82 -9.09 19.30
CA SER A 237 18.42 -9.33 17.99
C SER A 237 18.34 -10.79 17.56
N LEU A 238 18.30 -11.73 18.51
CA LEU A 238 18.20 -13.17 18.27
C LEU A 238 16.83 -13.58 17.72
N ARG A 239 15.78 -12.78 17.97
CA ARG A 239 14.42 -13.04 17.51
C ARG A 239 14.16 -12.54 16.08
N MET A 240 15.14 -11.86 15.49
CA MET A 240 14.94 -11.10 14.27
C MET A 240 16.04 -11.42 13.25
N LYS A 241 15.62 -11.54 11.98
CA LYS A 241 16.50 -11.50 10.82
C LYS A 241 16.05 -10.38 9.89
N TYR A 242 16.89 -9.97 8.96
CA TYR A 242 16.48 -9.02 7.92
C TYR A 242 17.04 -9.42 6.55
N VAL A 243 16.28 -9.14 5.49
CA VAL A 243 16.65 -9.42 4.10
C VAL A 243 16.08 -8.35 3.18
N GLY A 244 16.82 -8.03 2.11
CA GLY A 244 16.31 -7.21 1.01
C GLY A 244 15.73 -8.08 -0.09
N CYS A 245 14.49 -7.81 -0.46
CA CYS A 245 13.76 -8.54 -1.49
C CYS A 245 13.75 -7.82 -2.85
N GLY A 246 14.30 -6.59 -2.92
CA GLY A 246 14.39 -5.87 -4.18
C GLY A 246 13.03 -5.51 -4.78
N ASN A 247 12.96 -5.53 -6.11
CA ASN A 247 11.72 -5.39 -6.89
C ASN A 247 11.06 -6.75 -7.23
N LYS A 248 11.53 -7.86 -6.62
CA LYS A 248 11.16 -9.23 -7.01
C LYS A 248 9.75 -9.65 -6.58
N PHE A 249 9.10 -8.88 -5.71
CA PHE A 249 7.76 -9.19 -5.16
C PHE A 249 6.84 -7.96 -5.20
N PRO A 250 6.47 -7.48 -6.41
CA PRO A 250 5.49 -6.41 -6.53
C PRO A 250 4.15 -6.89 -5.99
N SER A 251 3.56 -6.11 -5.09
CA SER A 251 2.28 -6.42 -4.45
C SER A 251 1.10 -6.25 -5.42
N GLY A 252 1.28 -5.47 -6.50
CA GLY A 252 0.22 -5.12 -7.44
C GLY A 252 -0.83 -4.16 -6.86
N LEU A 253 -0.64 -3.68 -5.64
CA LEU A 253 -1.59 -2.88 -4.86
C LEU A 253 -1.17 -1.40 -4.74
N GLY A 254 -0.15 -0.99 -5.50
CA GLY A 254 0.30 0.40 -5.61
C GLY A 254 1.76 0.60 -5.19
N GLU A 255 2.37 1.67 -5.71
CA GLU A 255 3.80 1.94 -5.54
C GLU A 255 4.25 2.14 -4.09
N GLU A 256 3.38 2.65 -3.21
CA GLU A 256 3.66 2.79 -1.77
C GLU A 256 3.80 1.43 -1.08
N LEU A 257 2.97 0.45 -1.45
CA LEU A 257 3.07 -0.93 -0.93
C LEU A 257 4.26 -1.69 -1.52
N ASP A 258 4.82 -1.24 -2.64
CA ASP A 258 6.06 -1.77 -3.18
C ASP A 258 7.30 -1.11 -2.52
N ARG A 259 7.12 0.00 -1.78
CA ARG A 259 8.12 0.62 -0.90
C ARG A 259 7.99 0.20 0.56
N ARG A 260 7.62 -1.05 0.82
CA ARG A 260 7.29 -1.55 2.15
C ARG A 260 8.45 -2.22 2.88
N VAL A 261 8.22 -2.42 4.17
CA VAL A 261 8.82 -3.52 4.94
C VAL A 261 7.70 -4.44 5.41
N GLU A 262 7.86 -5.75 5.22
CA GLU A 262 6.95 -6.79 5.74
C GLU A 262 7.69 -7.69 6.74
N PHE A 263 6.99 -8.25 7.72
CA PHE A 263 7.56 -9.19 8.68
C PHE A 263 7.02 -10.58 8.38
N LEU A 264 7.89 -11.56 8.20
CA LEU A 264 7.53 -12.98 8.05
C LEU A 264 7.73 -13.69 9.39
N ILE A 265 6.68 -14.26 9.97
CA ILE A 265 6.77 -15.04 11.19
C ILE A 265 7.50 -16.35 10.91
N THR A 266 8.60 -16.60 11.61
CA THR A 266 9.42 -17.81 11.44
C THR A 266 9.28 -18.78 12.60
N LYS A 267 8.81 -18.32 13.77
CA LYS A 267 8.61 -19.15 14.97
C LYS A 267 7.67 -18.47 15.96
N LEU A 268 7.04 -19.26 16.83
CA LEU A 268 6.15 -18.84 17.93
C LEU A 268 6.63 -19.35 19.27
#